data_AF-A0A355A0A7-F1
#
_entry.id   AF-A0A355A0A7-F1
#
_cell.length_a   1.000
_cell.length_b   1.000
_cell.length_c   1.000
_cell.angle_alpha   90.00
_cell.angle_beta   90.00
_cell.angle_gamma   90.00
#
_symmetry.space_group_name_H-M   'P 1'
#
loop_
_entity.id
_entity.type
_entity.pdbx_description
1 polymer ?
#
loop_
_entity_poly.entity_id
_entity_poly.type
_entity_poly.pdbx_seq_one_letter_code
_entity_poly.pdbx_strand_id
1 'polypeptide(L)'
;GVLTIADFRPRDLAVGGEGAPLIPYVDDLLFGRDNKHRVIQNIGGIANLTLVGGAIRPEEIIAFDTGPGNMVIDGVVSNLTAGRLRYDRDGLIAAEGRVHTGLMTELLTH
;
A
#
# COMPACT_ATOMS: atom_id res chain seq x y z
N GLY A 1 25.15 16.74 -16.75
CA GLY A 1 23.88 16.00 -16.55
C GLY A 1 24.22 14.58 -16.17
N VAL A 2 23.34 13.91 -15.40
CA VAL A 2 23.50 12.51 -14.99
C VAL A 2 22.49 11.67 -15.75
N LEU A 3 22.91 10.50 -16.26
CA LEU A 3 22.00 9.54 -16.88
C LEU A 3 20.87 9.19 -15.90
N THR A 4 19.63 9.32 -16.34
CA THR A 4 18.43 9.09 -15.51
C THR A 4 17.62 7.95 -16.11
N ILE A 5 17.26 6.97 -15.28
CA ILE A 5 16.34 5.88 -15.62
C ILE A 5 15.03 6.14 -14.86
N ALA A 6 13.91 6.23 -15.58
CA ALA A 6 12.60 6.53 -15.04
C ALA A 6 11.51 5.80 -15.84
N ASP A 7 10.24 5.99 -15.44
CA ASP A 7 9.05 5.52 -16.18
C ASP A 7 8.97 3.98 -16.33
N PHE A 8 9.02 3.28 -15.19
CA PHE A 8 9.03 1.81 -15.16
C PHE A 8 7.67 1.16 -15.48
N ARG A 9 6.56 1.85 -15.23
CA ARG A 9 5.19 1.28 -15.35
C ARG A 9 4.78 1.00 -16.80
N PRO A 10 5.02 1.89 -17.79
CA PRO A 10 4.65 1.62 -19.17
C PRO A 10 5.29 0.35 -19.75
N ARG A 11 6.47 -0.03 -19.28
CA ARG A 11 7.11 -1.28 -19.71
C ARG A 11 6.34 -2.51 -19.25
N ASP A 12 5.83 -2.50 -18.02
CA ASP A 12 5.01 -3.58 -17.46
C ASP A 12 3.67 -3.70 -18.20
N LEU A 13 2.99 -2.56 -18.42
CA LEU A 13 1.79 -2.49 -19.24
C LEU A 13 2.01 -3.03 -20.66
N ALA A 14 3.15 -2.70 -21.29
CA ALA A 14 3.47 -3.13 -22.65
C ALA A 14 3.68 -4.64 -22.79
N VAL A 15 3.97 -5.36 -21.69
CA VAL A 15 4.07 -6.82 -21.65
C VAL A 15 2.83 -7.50 -21.08
N GLY A 16 1.74 -6.74 -20.89
CA GLY A 16 0.44 -7.25 -20.42
C GLY A 16 0.27 -7.29 -18.91
N GLY A 17 1.17 -6.66 -18.14
CA GLY A 17 0.99 -6.44 -16.70
C GLY A 17 0.02 -5.30 -16.40
N GLU A 18 -0.25 -5.06 -15.12
CA GLU A 18 -1.18 -4.02 -14.64
C GLU A 18 -0.48 -2.66 -14.40
N GLY A 19 0.85 -2.59 -14.53
CA GLY A 19 1.66 -1.41 -14.21
C GLY A 19 1.88 -1.19 -12.71
N ALA A 20 1.36 -2.09 -11.87
CA ALA A 20 1.44 -2.09 -10.42
C ALA A 20 0.98 -3.44 -9.82
N PRO A 21 1.36 -3.74 -8.57
CA PRO A 21 2.51 -3.20 -7.87
C PRO A 21 3.80 -3.78 -8.47
N LEU A 22 4.83 -2.96 -8.72
CA LEU A 22 6.15 -3.41 -9.19
C LEU A 22 7.09 -3.86 -8.05
N ILE A 23 6.67 -3.59 -6.82
CA ILE A 23 7.36 -3.89 -5.57
C ILE A 23 7.47 -5.38 -5.20
N PRO A 24 6.55 -6.29 -5.57
CA PRO A 24 6.59 -7.69 -5.14
C PRO A 24 7.91 -8.42 -5.43
N TYR A 25 8.52 -8.13 -6.58
CA TYR A 25 9.82 -8.68 -6.94
C TYR A 25 10.93 -8.25 -5.97
N VAL A 26 10.93 -6.98 -5.56
CA VAL A 26 11.89 -6.45 -4.60
C VAL A 26 11.64 -7.03 -3.20
N ASP A 27 10.37 -7.16 -2.81
CA ASP A 27 9.99 -7.77 -1.54
C ASP A 27 10.47 -9.22 -1.43
N ASP A 28 10.33 -10.01 -2.49
CA ASP A 28 10.80 -11.40 -2.50
C ASP A 28 12.34 -11.49 -2.46
N LEU A 29 13.03 -10.65 -3.23
CA LEU A 29 14.49 -10.59 -3.21
C LEU A 29 15.07 -10.27 -1.81
N LEU A 30 14.40 -9.37 -1.08
CA LEU A 30 14.84 -8.90 0.23
C LEU A 30 14.37 -9.81 1.37
N PHE A 31 13.15 -10.35 1.29
CA PHE A 31 12.48 -10.99 2.41
C PHE A 31 12.04 -12.43 2.16
N GLY A 32 12.08 -12.94 0.93
CA GLY A 32 11.59 -14.28 0.57
C GLY A 32 12.59 -15.44 0.78
N ARG A 33 13.81 -15.17 1.23
CA ARG A 33 14.90 -16.17 1.24
C ARG A 33 14.79 -17.27 2.30
N ASP A 34 14.00 -17.07 3.35
CA ASP A 34 13.85 -18.09 4.39
C ASP A 34 12.55 -18.89 4.22
N ASN A 35 12.49 -20.06 4.88
CA ASN A 35 11.34 -20.95 4.77
C ASN A 35 10.14 -20.49 5.62
N LYS A 36 9.98 -19.17 5.79
CA LYS A 36 8.89 -18.55 6.54
C LYS A 36 8.07 -17.71 5.59
N HIS A 37 6.75 -17.84 5.66
CA HIS A 37 5.84 -16.92 5.00
C HIS A 37 5.89 -15.55 5.68
N ARG A 38 5.97 -14.50 4.88
CA ARG A 38 6.01 -13.12 5.34
C ARG A 38 5.03 -12.28 4.52
N VAL A 39 4.25 -11.46 5.20
CA VAL A 39 3.44 -10.43 4.57
C VAL A 39 4.20 -9.12 4.70
N ILE A 40 4.58 -8.54 3.57
CA ILE A 40 5.13 -7.20 3.50
C ILE A 40 3.98 -6.24 3.24
N GLN A 41 3.63 -5.45 4.24
CA GLN A 41 2.55 -4.48 4.18
C GLN A 41 3.11 -3.08 3.98
N ASN A 42 2.75 -2.44 2.87
CA ASN A 42 2.97 -1.03 2.67
C ASN A 42 1.66 -0.26 2.91
N ILE A 43 1.75 0.86 3.62
CA ILE A 43 0.63 1.75 3.94
C ILE A 43 0.97 3.13 3.39
N GLY A 44 0.84 3.30 2.08
CA GLY A 44 0.99 4.58 1.39
C GLY A 44 -0.35 5.30 1.28
N GLY A 45 -0.59 6.05 0.21
CA GLY A 45 -1.93 6.56 -0.10
C GLY A 45 -2.93 5.41 -0.29
N ILE A 46 -2.54 4.43 -1.12
CA ILE A 46 -3.16 3.10 -1.22
C ILE A 46 -2.31 2.12 -0.39
N ALA A 47 -2.98 1.21 0.31
CA ALA A 47 -2.34 0.13 1.03
C ALA A 47 -2.24 -1.11 0.13
N ASN A 48 -1.13 -1.82 0.22
CA ASN A 48 -0.94 -3.06 -0.51
C ASN A 48 -0.06 -4.02 0.25
N LEU A 49 -0.19 -5.29 -0.09
CA LEU A 49 0.59 -6.35 0.52
C LEU A 49 1.28 -7.21 -0.54
N THR A 50 2.39 -7.81 -0.15
CA THR A 50 3.07 -8.89 -0.85
C THR A 50 3.27 -10.06 0.11
N LEU A 51 2.85 -11.27 -0.26
CA LEU A 51 3.19 -12.50 0.43
C LEU A 51 4.43 -13.14 -0.21
N VAL A 52 5.50 -13.30 0.57
CA VAL A 52 6.79 -13.84 0.13
C VAL A 52 7.32 -14.92 1.07
N GLY A 53 8.33 -15.66 0.60
CA GLY A 53 9.00 -16.70 1.38
C GLY A 53 8.17 -17.95 1.62
N GLY A 54 8.74 -18.92 2.34
CA GLY A 54 8.07 -20.20 2.60
C GLY A 54 7.76 -20.95 1.30
N ALA A 55 8.78 -21.45 0.60
CA ALA A 55 8.66 -22.21 -0.65
C ALA A 55 7.84 -21.59 -1.80
N ILE A 56 7.29 -20.37 -1.64
CA ILE A 56 6.62 -19.60 -2.68
C ILE A 56 7.64 -19.27 -3.76
N ARG A 57 7.32 -19.63 -5.00
CA ARG A 57 8.14 -19.26 -6.16
C ARG A 57 7.78 -17.85 -6.64
N PRO A 58 8.68 -17.16 -7.38
CA PRO A 58 8.40 -15.82 -7.89
C PRO A 58 7.08 -15.71 -8.67
N GLU A 59 6.71 -16.75 -9.42
CA GLU A 59 5.47 -16.80 -10.22
C GLU A 59 4.22 -17.03 -9.37
N GLU A 60 4.39 -17.39 -8.09
CA GLU A 60 3.33 -17.66 -7.12
C GLU A 60 3.21 -16.53 -6.08
N ILE A 61 3.99 -15.46 -6.21
CA ILE A 61 3.91 -14.31 -5.33
C ILE A 61 2.50 -13.73 -5.41
N ILE A 62 1.86 -13.62 -4.25
CA ILE A 62 0.55 -12.98 -4.12
C ILE A 62 0.80 -11.53 -3.72
N ALA A 63 0.38 -10.60 -4.57
CA ALA A 63 0.41 -9.18 -4.26
C ALA A 63 -0.80 -8.47 -4.84
N PHE A 64 -1.38 -7.55 -4.06
CA PHE A 64 -2.53 -6.77 -4.49
C PHE A 64 -2.71 -5.53 -3.60
N ASP A 65 -3.40 -4.55 -4.14
CA ASP A 65 -3.86 -3.39 -3.36
C ASP A 65 -5.04 -3.83 -2.47
N THR A 66 -4.92 -3.57 -1.17
CA THR A 66 -5.95 -3.92 -0.18
C THR A 66 -7.04 -2.86 -0.06
N GLY A 67 -6.84 -1.70 -0.71
CA GLY A 67 -7.73 -0.54 -0.65
C GLY A 67 -7.03 0.71 -0.10
N PRO A 68 -7.78 1.69 0.46
CA PRO A 68 -7.19 2.93 0.94
C PRO A 68 -6.20 2.68 2.09
N GLY A 69 -5.04 3.32 2.01
CA GLY A 69 -4.11 3.48 3.13
C GLY A 69 -4.37 4.81 3.82
N ASN A 70 -3.42 5.74 3.72
CA ASN A 70 -3.48 7.05 4.37
C ASN A 70 -4.30 8.08 3.59
N MET A 71 -4.63 7.88 2.30
CA MET A 71 -5.24 8.95 1.48
C MET A 71 -6.55 9.50 2.05
N VAL A 72 -7.37 8.64 2.66
CA VAL A 72 -8.65 9.03 3.26
C VAL A 72 -8.40 9.78 4.57
N ILE A 73 -7.48 9.29 5.40
CA ILE A 73 -7.08 9.92 6.67
C ILE A 73 -6.54 11.33 6.39
N ASP A 74 -5.61 11.45 5.46
CA ASP A 74 -4.98 12.70 5.04
C ASP A 74 -6.01 13.70 4.52
N GLY A 75 -6.93 13.23 3.66
CA GLY A 75 -8.04 14.03 3.14
C GLY A 75 -8.95 14.56 4.25
N VAL A 76 -9.34 13.70 5.20
CA VAL A 76 -10.18 14.08 6.35
C VAL A 76 -9.46 15.09 7.26
N VAL A 77 -8.20 14.84 7.61
CA VAL A 77 -7.40 15.74 8.47
C VAL A 77 -7.21 17.09 7.80
N SER A 78 -6.87 17.10 6.51
CA SER A 78 -6.74 18.34 5.74
C SER A 78 -8.06 19.11 5.73
N ASN A 79 -9.19 18.43 5.52
CA ASN A 79 -10.50 19.08 5.51
C ASN A 79 -10.88 19.66 6.88
N LEU A 80 -10.75 18.87 7.95
CA LEU A 80 -11.11 19.28 9.32
C LEU A 80 -10.23 20.42 9.86
N THR A 81 -9.00 20.53 9.37
CA THR A 81 -8.04 21.55 9.83
C THR A 81 -7.89 22.72 8.87
N ALA A 82 -8.75 22.82 7.85
CA ALA A 82 -8.66 23.82 6.78
C ALA A 82 -7.26 23.90 6.14
N GLY A 83 -6.65 22.74 5.91
CA GLY A 83 -5.34 22.57 5.27
C GLY A 83 -4.14 22.84 6.18
N ARG A 84 -4.34 23.11 7.48
CA ARG A 84 -3.25 23.35 8.43
C ARG A 84 -2.44 22.08 8.70
N LEU A 85 -3.10 20.93 8.78
CA LEU A 85 -2.48 19.60 8.85
C LEU A 85 -2.75 18.85 7.54
N ARG A 86 -1.83 17.96 7.15
CA ARG A 86 -1.98 17.15 5.92
C ARG A 86 -2.14 15.66 6.17
N TYR A 87 -1.90 15.20 7.39
CA TYR A 87 -2.01 13.81 7.82
C TYR A 87 -2.21 13.77 9.34
N ASP A 88 -2.69 12.65 9.86
CA ASP A 88 -2.80 12.42 11.30
C ASP A 88 -1.43 11.99 11.86
N ARG A 89 -0.72 12.95 12.48
CA ARG A 89 0.62 12.68 12.98
C ARG A 89 0.56 11.71 14.15
N ASP A 90 1.27 10.60 14.00
CA ASP A 90 1.36 9.51 14.98
C ASP A 90 -0.01 8.90 15.36
N GLY A 91 -1.05 9.13 14.55
CA GLY A 91 -2.41 8.64 14.81
C GLY A 91 -3.13 9.31 15.98
N LEU A 92 -2.68 10.50 16.41
CA LEU A 92 -3.16 11.15 17.63
C LEU A 92 -4.63 11.58 17.52
N ILE A 93 -5.05 12.10 16.37
CA ILE A 93 -6.44 12.54 16.16
C ILE A 93 -7.38 11.34 16.19
N ALA A 94 -7.01 10.26 15.49
CA ALA A 94 -7.79 9.02 15.46
C ALA A 94 -7.87 8.36 16.84
N ALA A 95 -6.78 8.39 17.63
CA ALA A 95 -6.72 7.79 18.97
C ALA A 95 -7.62 8.49 19.99
N GLU A 96 -7.88 9.80 19.83
CA GLU A 96 -8.85 10.54 20.64
C GLU A 96 -10.32 10.28 20.24
N GLY A 97 -10.52 9.72 19.05
CA GLY A 97 -11.84 9.44 18.48
C GLY A 97 -12.46 8.12 18.95
N ARG A 98 -13.67 7.87 18.45
CA ARG A 98 -14.34 6.57 18.58
C ARG A 98 -14.85 6.13 17.21
N VAL A 99 -14.55 4.89 16.85
CA VAL A 99 -15.02 4.31 15.57
C VAL A 99 -16.54 4.27 15.55
N HIS A 100 -17.13 4.87 14.51
CA HIS A 100 -18.55 4.72 14.21
C HIS A 100 -18.75 3.46 13.37
N THR A 101 -19.19 2.37 13.99
CA THR A 101 -19.29 1.05 13.35
C THR A 101 -20.21 1.02 12.12
N GLY A 102 -21.35 1.72 12.14
CA GLY A 102 -22.27 1.79 10.98
C GLY A 102 -21.61 2.34 9.72
N LEU A 103 -20.99 3.52 9.80
CA LEU A 103 -20.19 4.10 8.73
C LEU A 103 -19.04 3.20 8.28
N MET A 104 -18.30 2.58 9.21
CA MET A 104 -17.22 1.66 8.86
C MET A 104 -17.73 0.48 8.03
N THR A 105 -18.84 -0.13 8.44
CA THR A 105 -19.48 -1.23 7.70
C THR A 105 -19.91 -0.76 6.31
N GLU A 106 -20.54 0.40 6.20
CA GLU A 106 -20.96 0.95 4.90
C GLU A 106 -19.76 1.16 3.96
N LEU A 107 -18.67 1.77 4.43
CA LEU A 107 -17.47 2.00 3.63
C LEU A 107 -16.79 0.70 3.15
N LEU A 108 -16.88 -0.39 3.92
CA LEU A 108 -16.31 -1.70 3.56
C LEU A 108 -17.18 -2.50 2.57
N THR A 109 -18.33 -1.97 2.14
CA THR A 109 -19.21 -2.65 1.16
C THR A 109 -18.92 -2.28 -0.31
N HIS A 110 -17.99 -1.37 -0.55
CA HIS A 110 -17.51 -1.02 -1.89
C HIS A 110 -16.74 -2.19 -2.52
#